data_AF-A0A970H2V3-F1
#
_entry.id   AF-A0A970H2V3-F1
#
_cell.length_a   1.000
_cell.length_b   1.000
_cell.length_c   1.000
_cell.angle_alpha   90.00
_cell.angle_beta   90.00
_cell.angle_gamma   90.00
#
_symmetry.space_group_name_H-M   'P 1'
#
loop_
_entity.id
_entity.type
_entity.pdbx_description
1 polymer ?
#
loop_
_entity_poly.entity_id
_entity_poly.type
_entity_poly.pdbx_seq_one_letter_code
_entity_poly.pdbx_strand_id
1 'polypeptide(L)'
;MKKKEEGKIRKLGFSFHDTPQVLKQLIDEFEWDFVQIQLNYLDWELQDAKTQYKLLEEKNIPCIVMEPVRGGALADLGEKANNLLKSLRPDKSIAS
;
A
#
# COMPACT_ATOMS: atom_id res chain seq x y z
N MET A 1 -19.84 13.15 1.61
CA MET A 1 -20.52 13.12 0.30
C MET A 1 -20.73 14.49 -0.34
N LYS A 2 -21.16 15.52 0.40
CA LYS A 2 -21.38 16.90 -0.12
C LYS A 2 -20.32 17.44 -1.10
N LYS A 3 -19.02 17.24 -0.85
CA LYS A 3 -17.94 17.68 -1.77
C LYS A 3 -17.86 16.88 -3.08
N LYS A 4 -18.28 15.62 -3.09
CA LYS A 4 -18.48 14.83 -4.33
C LYS A 4 -19.69 15.35 -5.10
N GLU A 5 -20.80 15.62 -4.42
CA GLU A 5 -22.02 16.19 -5.02
C GLU A 5 -21.78 17.59 -5.61
N GLU A 6 -21.01 18.44 -4.92
CA GLU A 6 -20.54 19.74 -5.43
C GLU A 6 -19.55 19.61 -6.62
N GLY A 7 -19.17 18.40 -7.03
CA GLY A 7 -18.21 18.15 -8.12
C GLY A 7 -16.75 18.47 -7.79
N LYS A 8 -16.43 18.79 -6.52
CA LYS A 8 -15.07 19.16 -6.09
C LYS A 8 -14.16 17.94 -5.87
N ILE A 9 -14.74 16.77 -5.62
CA ILE A 9 -14.02 15.51 -5.45
C ILE A 9 -14.58 14.50 -6.45
N ARG A 10 -13.72 13.96 -7.32
CA ARG A 10 -14.11 12.93 -8.29
C ARG A 10 -14.09 11.52 -7.69
N LYS A 11 -13.08 11.22 -6.86
CA LYS A 11 -12.86 9.92 -6.22
C LYS A 11 -12.48 10.17 -4.76
N LEU A 12 -13.20 9.53 -3.85
CA LEU A 12 -12.99 9.65 -2.40
C LEU A 12 -12.57 8.30 -1.84
N GLY A 13 -11.39 8.28 -1.25
CA GLY A 13 -10.82 7.14 -0.55
C GLY A 13 -10.05 7.60 0.68
N PHE A 14 -9.46 6.66 1.39
CA PHE A 14 -8.65 6.93 2.59
C PHE A 14 -7.43 6.02 2.64
N SER A 15 -6.39 6.46 3.36
CA SER A 15 -5.24 5.65 3.74
C SER A 15 -5.46 4.98 5.08
N PHE A 16 -5.07 3.72 5.21
CA PHE A 16 -5.35 2.91 6.39
C PHE A 16 -4.07 2.26 6.96
N HIS A 17 -3.98 2.23 8.30
CA HIS A 17 -2.78 1.82 9.06
C HIS A 17 -3.13 1.08 10.36
N ASP A 18 -4.32 0.50 10.47
CA ASP A 18 -4.79 -0.18 11.69
C ASP A 18 -5.12 -1.66 11.39
N THR A 19 -5.87 -2.32 12.25
CA THR A 19 -6.21 -3.74 12.17
C THR A 19 -7.29 -4.05 11.12
N PRO A 20 -7.33 -5.28 10.56
CA PRO A 20 -8.38 -5.70 9.64
C PRO A 20 -9.82 -5.53 10.18
N GLN A 21 -9.99 -5.66 11.51
CA GLN A 21 -11.29 -5.48 12.17
C GLN A 21 -11.77 -4.03 12.05
N VAL A 22 -10.87 -3.06 12.26
CA VAL A 22 -11.19 -1.63 12.10
C VAL A 22 -11.40 -1.29 10.62
N LEU A 23 -10.59 -1.85 9.72
CA LEU A 23 -10.79 -1.67 8.28
C LEU A 23 -12.20 -2.12 7.87
N LYS A 24 -12.60 -3.31 8.31
CA LYS A 24 -13.93 -3.87 8.01
C LYS A 24 -15.05 -2.92 8.44
N GLN A 25 -14.95 -2.33 9.64
CA GLN A 25 -15.94 -1.37 10.13
C GLN A 25 -16.04 -0.15 9.20
N LEU A 26 -14.90 0.43 8.80
CA LEU A 26 -14.87 1.63 7.95
C LEU A 26 -15.43 1.39 6.54
N ILE A 27 -15.11 0.23 5.94
CA ILE A 27 -15.59 -0.12 4.59
C ILE A 27 -17.02 -0.67 4.59
N ASP A 28 -17.59 -0.96 5.76
CA ASP A 28 -19.01 -1.27 5.95
C ASP A 28 -19.86 -0.01 6.15
N GLU A 29 -19.28 1.07 6.68
CA GLU A 29 -20.01 2.29 7.06
C GLU A 29 -20.35 3.20 5.86
N PHE A 30 -19.46 3.29 4.87
CA PHE A 30 -19.62 4.18 3.72
C PHE A 30 -19.14 3.53 2.41
N GLU A 31 -19.63 4.07 1.28
CA GLU A 31 -19.10 3.75 -0.04
C GLU A 31 -17.80 4.49 -0.33
N TRP A 32 -16.74 3.74 -0.60
CA TRP A 32 -15.41 4.24 -0.91
C TRP A 32 -15.03 3.94 -2.35
N ASP A 33 -14.45 4.93 -3.04
CA ASP A 33 -13.96 4.73 -4.41
C ASP A 33 -12.65 3.95 -4.49
N PHE A 34 -11.86 3.98 -3.41
CA PHE A 34 -10.62 3.24 -3.24
C PHE A 34 -10.20 3.28 -1.76
N VAL A 35 -9.34 2.35 -1.37
CA VAL A 35 -8.63 2.40 -0.08
C VAL A 35 -7.15 2.16 -0.34
N GLN A 36 -6.31 2.91 0.36
CA GLN A 36 -4.85 2.75 0.32
C GLN A 36 -4.38 2.00 1.57
N ILE A 37 -3.69 0.86 1.39
CA ILE A 37 -3.15 0.02 2.49
C ILE A 37 -1.66 -0.26 2.28
N GLN A 38 -0.93 -0.52 3.38
CA GLN A 38 0.46 -1.00 3.30
C GLN A 38 0.45 -2.42 2.75
N LEU A 39 1.07 -2.62 1.57
CA LEU A 39 1.06 -3.91 0.89
C LEU A 39 2.41 -4.16 0.22
N ASN A 40 3.17 -5.08 0.80
CA ASN A 40 4.37 -5.68 0.25
C ASN A 40 4.51 -7.11 0.76
N TYR A 41 5.49 -7.87 0.28
CA TYR A 41 5.63 -9.29 0.64
C TYR A 41 5.90 -9.53 2.15
N LEU A 42 6.43 -8.54 2.86
CA LEU A 42 6.72 -8.64 4.30
C LEU A 42 5.46 -8.29 5.11
N ASP A 43 4.82 -7.16 4.79
CA ASP A 43 3.60 -6.71 5.48
C ASP A 43 2.37 -7.57 5.16
N TRP A 44 2.43 -8.37 4.08
CA TRP A 44 1.45 -9.41 3.77
C TRP A 44 1.11 -10.28 4.98
N GLU A 45 2.14 -10.69 5.73
CA GLU A 45 2.00 -11.47 6.97
C GLU A 45 2.20 -10.56 8.21
N LEU A 46 3.19 -9.66 8.21
CA LEU A 46 3.55 -8.89 9.41
C LEU A 46 2.45 -7.92 9.88
N GLN A 47 1.70 -7.33 8.95
CA GLN A 47 0.61 -6.40 9.24
C GLN A 47 -0.77 -6.99 8.90
N ASP A 48 -0.81 -8.28 8.60
CA ASP A 48 -2.01 -8.95 8.09
C ASP A 48 -2.62 -8.20 6.88
N ALA A 49 -1.77 -7.64 6.01
CA ALA A 49 -2.21 -6.94 4.81
C ALA A 49 -2.95 -7.86 3.85
N LYS A 50 -2.71 -9.18 3.95
CA LYS A 50 -3.48 -10.23 3.27
C LYS A 50 -4.96 -10.16 3.60
N THR A 51 -5.34 -10.10 4.88
CA THR A 51 -6.74 -10.03 5.27
C THR A 51 -7.35 -8.68 4.87
N GLN A 52 -6.58 -7.59 5.04
CA GLN A 52 -7.02 -6.26 4.58
C GLN A 52 -7.32 -6.24 3.08
N TYR A 53 -6.42 -6.78 2.25
CA TYR A 53 -6.61 -6.87 0.81
C TYR A 53 -7.86 -7.67 0.44
N LYS A 54 -8.07 -8.84 1.08
CA LYS A 54 -9.25 -9.67 0.84
C LYS A 54 -10.56 -8.97 1.20
N LEU A 55 -10.59 -8.22 2.30
CA LEU A 55 -11.78 -7.44 2.69
C LEU A 55 -12.16 -6.40 1.62
N LEU A 56 -11.15 -5.74 1.02
CA LEU A 56 -11.38 -4.80 -0.08
C LEU A 56 -11.83 -5.52 -1.36
N GLU A 57 -11.21 -6.66 -1.68
CA GLU A 57 -11.55 -7.50 -2.84
C GLU A 57 -13.00 -8.01 -2.76
N GLU A 58 -13.43 -8.55 -1.62
CA GLU A 58 -14.79 -9.03 -1.39
C GLU A 58 -15.86 -7.94 -1.61
N LYS A 59 -15.51 -6.69 -1.35
CA LYS A 59 -16.37 -5.51 -1.55
C LYS A 59 -16.19 -4.81 -2.90
N ASN A 60 -15.31 -5.33 -3.76
CA ASN A 60 -14.94 -4.70 -5.03
C ASN A 60 -14.44 -3.25 -4.86
N ILE A 61 -13.74 -2.96 -3.76
CA ILE A 61 -13.14 -1.65 -3.51
C ILE A 61 -11.69 -1.67 -4.04
N PRO A 62 -11.31 -0.79 -4.97
CA PRO A 62 -9.95 -0.71 -5.47
C PRO A 62 -8.92 -0.48 -4.35
N CYS A 63 -7.89 -1.33 -4.33
CA CYS A 63 -6.74 -1.18 -3.44
C CYS A 63 -5.66 -0.33 -4.11
N ILE A 64 -5.21 0.74 -3.44
CA ILE A 64 -4.01 1.49 -3.79
C ILE A 64 -2.86 1.01 -2.91
N VAL A 65 -1.78 0.54 -3.52
CA VAL A 65 -0.63 0.00 -2.78
C VAL A 65 0.18 1.14 -2.16
N MET A 66 0.46 1.02 -0.87
CA MET A 66 1.36 1.88 -0.11
C MET A 66 2.54 1.07 0.43
N GLU A 67 3.67 1.73 0.62
CA GLU A 67 4.92 1.10 1.10
C GLU A 67 5.34 -0.17 0.31
N PRO A 68 5.30 -0.19 -1.04
CA PRO A 68 5.62 -1.40 -1.81
C PRO A 68 7.06 -1.89 -1.60
N VAL A 69 7.97 -0.99 -1.23
CA VAL A 69 9.38 -1.27 -0.92
C VAL A 69 9.76 -0.89 0.52
N ARG A 70 8.77 -0.61 1.38
CA ARG A 70 8.94 -0.21 2.79
C ARG A 70 10.02 0.85 3.00
N GLY A 71 9.81 2.03 2.42
CA GLY A 71 10.79 3.13 2.45
C GLY A 71 12.13 2.85 1.76
N GLY A 72 12.22 1.79 0.95
CA GLY A 72 13.45 1.34 0.30
C GLY A 72 14.17 0.21 1.05
N ALA A 73 13.76 -0.12 2.27
CA ALA A 73 14.39 -1.16 3.07
C ALA A 73 14.32 -2.55 2.42
N LEU A 74 13.27 -2.83 1.63
CA LEU A 74 13.15 -4.11 0.91
C LEU A 74 14.07 -4.20 -0.32
N ALA A 75 14.64 -3.08 -0.75
CA ALA A 75 15.62 -3.05 -1.84
C ALA A 75 17.07 -2.94 -1.33
N ASP A 76 17.28 -2.64 -0.04
CA ASP A 76 18.62 -2.49 0.53
C ASP A 76 19.23 -3.86 0.87
N LEU A 77 20.35 -4.21 0.25
CA LEU A 77 21.08 -5.46 0.48
C LEU A 77 22.26 -5.28 1.46
N GLY A 78 22.41 -4.09 2.03
CA GLY A 78 23.53 -3.69 2.87
C GLY A 78 24.75 -3.22 2.07
N GLU A 79 25.61 -2.43 2.73
CA GLU A 79 26.71 -1.69 2.11
C GLU A 79 27.60 -2.54 1.19
N LYS A 80 28.03 -3.72 1.65
CA LYS A 80 28.93 -4.59 0.89
C LYS A 80 28.30 -5.06 -0.43
N ALA A 81 27.06 -5.51 -0.40
CA ALA A 81 26.36 -5.99 -1.59
C ALA A 81 26.00 -4.83 -2.52
N ASN A 82 25.52 -3.71 -1.96
CA ASN A 82 25.17 -2.51 -2.71
C ASN A 82 26.38 -1.94 -3.48
N ASN A 83 27.56 -1.88 -2.83
CA ASN A 83 28.79 -1.40 -3.45
C ASN A 83 29.24 -2.32 -4.60
N LEU A 84 29.11 -3.64 -4.44
CA LEU A 84 29.42 -4.59 -5.51
C LEU A 84 28.47 -4.43 -6.70
N LEU A 85 27.16 -4.30 -6.46
CA LEU A 85 26.20 -4.09 -7.55
C LEU A 85 26.45 -2.77 -8.28
N LYS A 86 26.77 -1.70 -7.53
CA LYS A 86 27.09 -0.39 -8.11
C LYS A 86 28.40 -0.38 -8.90
N SER A 87 29.42 -1.12 -8.48
CA SER A 87 30.67 -1.20 -9.26
C SER A 87 30.47 -1.88 -10.61
N LEU A 88 29.57 -2.89 -10.66
CA LEU A 88 29.22 -3.59 -11.89
C LEU A 88 28.25 -2.81 -12.77
N ARG A 89 27.35 -2.01 -12.16
CA ARG A 89 26.30 -1.25 -12.86
C ARG A 89 26.16 0.17 -12.26
N PRO A 90 27.09 1.09 -12.55
CA PRO A 90 27.15 2.41 -11.90
C PRO A 90 25.88 3.25 -12.09
N ASP A 91 25.28 3.18 -13.28
CA ASP A 91 24.12 3.98 -13.67
C ASP A 91 22.78 3.40 -13.17
N LYS A 92 22.79 2.19 -12.60
CA LYS A 92 21.59 1.51 -12.14
C LYS A 92 21.30 1.78 -10.68
N SER A 93 20.03 1.83 -10.29
CA SER A 93 19.69 1.94 -8.86
C SER A 93 19.96 0.61 -8.15
N ILE A 94 19.95 0.57 -6.82
CA ILE A 94 20.02 -0.72 -6.12
C ILE A 94 18.76 -1.57 -6.40
N ALA A 95 17.64 -0.91 -6.69
CA ALA A 95 16.36 -1.56 -6.96
C ALA A 95 16.13 -1.95 -8.44
N SER A 96 17.07 -1.72 -9.37
CA SER A 96 16.85 -1.93 -10.82
C SER A 96 18.08 -2.18 -11.70
#